data_AF-A0A1G1GA38-F1
#
_entry.id   AF-A0A1G1GA38-F1
#
_cell.length_a   1.000
_cell.length_b   1.000
_cell.length_c   1.000
_cell.angle_alpha   90.00
_cell.angle_beta   90.00
_cell.angle_gamma   90.00
#
_symmetry.space_group_name_H-M   'P 1'
#
loop_
_entity.id
_entity.type
_entity.pdbx_description
1 polymer ?
#
loop_
_entity_poly.entity_id
_entity_poly.type
_entity_poly.pdbx_seq_one_letter_code
_entity_poly.pdbx_strand_id
1 'polypeptide(L)'
;KVRETSNVPIIMLTARGDVADRIVGLEVGADDYLPKPFEPRELVARIQAVLRRGGPDEAEVVRVGALVVDRTTHAARLGDRTLELTTAEFELLAFLARHPGRVLSRGRIMEGTHGIDWQAYDRSVDVLVSRLRQKLGDDPKRPAWIRTVRSVGYSFIGGGHD
;
A
#
# COMPACT_ATOMS: atom_id res chain seq x y z
N LYS A 1 13.46 21.55 -16.94
CA LYS A 1 12.99 22.40 -15.82
C LYS A 1 11.80 21.82 -15.01
N VAL A 2 11.38 20.56 -15.20
CA VAL A 2 10.30 19.96 -14.37
C VAL A 2 10.75 19.68 -12.92
N ARG A 3 12.00 19.23 -12.74
CA ARG A 3 12.64 18.99 -11.43
C ARG A 3 12.84 20.24 -10.56
N GLU A 4 12.86 21.44 -11.15
CA GLU A 4 13.02 22.70 -10.41
C GLU A 4 11.74 23.09 -9.65
N THR A 5 10.57 22.57 -10.07
CA THR A 5 9.26 22.97 -9.54
C THR A 5 8.38 21.79 -9.09
N SER A 6 8.84 20.54 -9.27
CA SER A 6 8.03 19.35 -8.98
C SER A 6 8.91 18.12 -8.68
N ASN A 7 8.53 17.36 -7.65
CA ASN A 7 9.10 16.06 -7.28
C ASN A 7 8.35 14.88 -7.91
N VAL A 8 7.58 15.10 -8.98
CA VAL A 8 6.87 14.02 -9.67
C VAL A 8 7.89 13.06 -10.32
N PRO A 9 7.75 11.73 -10.09
CA PRO A 9 8.41 10.67 -10.85
C PRO A 9 8.51 10.90 -12.37
N ILE A 10 9.72 10.91 -12.92
CA ILE A 10 9.96 11.04 -14.37
C ILE A 10 10.60 9.76 -14.92
N ILE A 11 9.91 9.09 -15.85
CA ILE A 11 10.47 7.97 -16.63
C ILE A 11 10.74 8.47 -18.05
N MET A 12 12.00 8.37 -18.50
CA MET A 12 12.39 8.81 -19.84
C MET A 12 12.41 7.63 -20.81
N LEU A 13 11.72 7.78 -21.95
CA LEU A 13 11.70 6.81 -23.04
C LEU A 13 12.51 7.35 -24.22
N THR A 14 13.54 6.61 -24.66
CA THR A 14 14.38 7.02 -25.80
C THR A 14 14.35 5.98 -26.92
N ALA A 15 14.59 6.42 -28.17
CA ALA A 15 14.78 5.55 -29.32
C ALA A 15 16.27 5.39 -29.71
N ARG A 16 17.21 5.96 -28.95
CA ARG A 16 18.65 5.84 -29.21
C ARG A 16 19.33 5.15 -28.04
N GLY A 17 19.88 3.97 -28.31
CA GLY A 17 20.41 3.02 -27.34
C GLY A 17 21.89 3.21 -27.01
N ASP A 18 22.41 4.43 -27.06
CA ASP A 18 23.83 4.66 -26.75
C ASP A 18 24.03 4.92 -25.26
N VAL A 19 25.05 4.30 -24.67
CA VAL A 19 25.27 4.24 -23.21
C VAL A 19 25.49 5.63 -22.60
N ALA A 20 26.00 6.57 -23.39
CA ALA A 20 26.21 7.97 -23.00
C ALA A 20 24.90 8.72 -22.69
N ASP A 21 23.81 8.45 -23.43
CA ASP A 21 22.53 9.15 -23.22
C ASP A 21 21.82 8.71 -21.93
N ARG A 22 22.08 7.48 -21.48
CA ARG A 22 21.53 6.91 -20.23
C ARG A 22 22.13 7.56 -18.98
N ILE A 23 23.41 7.95 -19.04
CA ILE A 23 24.12 8.59 -17.93
C ILE A 23 23.65 10.05 -17.80
N VAL A 24 23.57 10.79 -18.91
CA VAL A 24 23.07 12.17 -18.90
C VAL A 24 21.60 12.25 -18.47
N GLY A 25 20.75 11.30 -18.88
CA GLY A 25 19.34 11.25 -18.47
C GLY A 25 19.12 11.05 -16.96
N LEU A 26 19.98 10.24 -16.32
CA LEU A 26 19.96 10.04 -14.86
C LEU A 26 20.51 11.27 -14.11
N GLU A 27 21.57 11.90 -14.62
CA GLU A 27 22.18 13.10 -14.03
C GLU A 27 21.29 14.36 -14.13
N VAL A 28 20.41 14.42 -15.14
CA VAL A 28 19.43 15.52 -15.34
C VAL A 28 18.13 15.32 -14.53
N GLY A 29 18.03 14.22 -13.77
CA GLY A 29 16.98 14.00 -12.78
C GLY A 29 15.81 13.11 -13.23
N ALA A 30 16.00 12.20 -14.20
CA ALA A 30 15.04 11.11 -14.40
C ALA A 30 15.17 10.06 -13.29
N ASP A 31 14.04 9.50 -12.85
CA ASP A 31 14.02 8.44 -11.83
C ASP A 31 14.19 7.04 -12.44
N ASP A 32 13.91 6.89 -13.75
CA ASP A 32 14.22 5.68 -14.52
C ASP A 32 14.36 5.99 -16.03
N TYR A 33 15.05 5.10 -16.75
CA TYR A 33 15.36 5.23 -18.17
C TYR A 33 15.11 3.91 -18.90
N LEU A 34 14.27 3.94 -19.96
CA LEU A 34 13.92 2.73 -20.72
C LEU A 34 14.09 2.93 -22.24
N PRO A 35 14.95 2.14 -22.92
CA PRO A 35 15.14 2.22 -24.37
C PRO A 35 14.03 1.49 -25.14
N LYS A 36 13.68 2.01 -26.33
CA LYS A 36 12.80 1.32 -27.30
C LYS A 36 13.62 0.39 -28.21
N PRO A 37 13.08 -0.76 -28.65
CA PRO A 37 11.76 -1.30 -28.30
C PRO A 37 11.77 -1.92 -26.89
N PHE A 38 10.71 -1.67 -26.12
CA PHE A 38 10.51 -2.27 -24.80
C PHE A 38 9.24 -3.13 -24.77
N GLU A 39 9.21 -4.08 -23.86
CA GLU A 39 8.02 -4.89 -23.62
C GLU A 39 7.03 -4.10 -22.72
N PRO A 40 5.72 -4.04 -23.03
CA PRO A 40 4.77 -3.23 -22.27
C PRO A 40 4.67 -3.54 -20.77
N ARG A 41 4.81 -4.80 -20.35
CA ARG A 41 4.86 -5.21 -18.94
C ARG A 41 6.12 -4.71 -18.24
N GLU A 42 7.25 -4.61 -18.95
CA GLU A 42 8.46 -3.99 -18.41
C GLU A 42 8.24 -2.51 -18.04
N LEU A 43 7.58 -1.76 -18.93
CA LEU A 43 7.23 -0.36 -18.66
C LEU A 43 6.29 -0.24 -17.45
N VAL A 44 5.29 -1.12 -17.35
CA VAL A 44 4.35 -1.14 -16.21
C VAL A 44 5.09 -1.43 -14.90
N ALA A 45 5.99 -2.41 -14.87
CA ALA A 45 6.78 -2.75 -13.70
C ALA A 45 7.68 -1.58 -13.24
N ARG A 46 8.24 -0.83 -14.19
CA ARG A 46 9.08 0.36 -13.92
C ARG A 46 8.27 1.54 -13.40
N ILE A 47 7.09 1.81 -13.98
CA ILE A 47 6.14 2.80 -13.46
C ILE A 47 5.81 2.50 -12.00
N GLN A 48 5.47 1.24 -11.69
CA GLN A 48 5.19 0.83 -10.32
C GLN A 48 6.40 1.00 -9.39
N ALA A 49 7.62 0.72 -9.86
CA ALA A 49 8.84 0.87 -9.08
C ALA A 49 9.17 2.32 -8.73
N VAL A 50 8.98 3.27 -9.66
CA VAL A 50 9.22 4.68 -9.41
C VAL A 50 8.14 5.28 -8.51
N LEU A 51 6.87 4.90 -8.71
CA LEU A 51 5.78 5.35 -7.82
C LEU A 51 5.97 4.89 -6.37
N ARG A 52 6.60 3.73 -6.13
CA ARG A 52 6.98 3.28 -4.78
C ARG A 52 8.04 4.17 -4.11
N ARG A 53 8.88 4.88 -4.88
CA ARG A 53 9.97 5.72 -4.37
C ARG A 53 9.59 7.20 -4.20
N GLY A 54 8.46 7.64 -4.75
CA GLY A 54 8.00 9.03 -4.73
C GLY A 54 6.84 9.35 -3.77
N GLY A 55 6.37 8.38 -2.97
CA GLY A 55 5.37 8.62 -1.94
C GLY A 55 5.97 9.38 -0.75
N PRO A 56 5.22 10.29 -0.08
CA PRO A 56 5.69 10.93 1.15
C PRO A 56 6.00 9.84 2.15
N ASP A 57 7.22 9.85 2.71
CA ASP A 57 7.78 8.94 3.73
C ASP A 57 6.65 8.31 4.57
N GLU A 58 6.09 7.21 4.07
CA GLU A 58 4.89 6.63 4.64
C GLU A 58 5.41 5.91 5.86
N ALA A 59 5.19 6.46 7.06
CA ALA A 59 5.74 5.93 8.29
C ALA A 59 5.76 4.39 8.27
N GLU A 60 6.96 3.84 8.10
CA GLU A 60 7.19 2.41 7.90
C GLU A 60 6.62 1.59 9.05
N VAL A 61 6.50 2.21 10.23
CA VAL A 61 5.86 1.64 11.41
C VAL A 61 4.68 2.51 11.84
N VAL A 62 3.48 1.93 11.82
CA VAL A 62 2.24 2.51 12.35
C VAL A 62 1.95 1.93 13.72
N ARG A 63 1.71 2.80 14.72
CA ARG A 63 1.31 2.39 16.07
C ARG A 63 -0.07 2.95 16.40
N VAL A 64 -1.00 2.09 16.80
CA VAL A 64 -2.35 2.47 17.25
C VAL A 64 -2.72 1.67 18.48
N GLY A 65 -2.72 2.31 19.65
CA GLY A 65 -2.90 1.62 20.93
C GLY A 65 -1.87 0.50 21.09
N ALA A 66 -2.33 -0.71 21.38
CA ALA A 66 -1.48 -1.90 21.48
C ALA A 66 -1.05 -2.48 20.11
N LEU A 67 -1.62 -2.02 19.01
CA LEU A 67 -1.29 -2.51 17.67
C LEU A 67 -0.05 -1.81 17.13
N VAL A 68 0.90 -2.60 16.62
CA VAL A 68 2.03 -2.12 15.84
C VAL A 68 2.05 -2.84 14.51
N VAL A 69 2.12 -2.09 13.41
CA VAL A 69 2.22 -2.58 12.04
C VAL A 69 3.51 -2.04 11.44
N ASP A 70 4.42 -2.92 11.06
CA ASP A 70 5.73 -2.61 10.50
C ASP A 70 5.79 -3.12 9.05
N ARG A 71 5.83 -2.19 8.11
CA ARG A 71 5.86 -2.45 6.66
C ARG A 71 7.24 -2.84 6.17
N THR A 72 8.30 -2.39 6.84
CA THR A 72 9.68 -2.79 6.51
C THR A 72 9.90 -4.27 6.79
N THR A 73 9.38 -4.77 7.91
CA THR A 73 9.50 -6.19 8.29
C THR A 73 8.29 -7.03 7.87
N HIS A 74 7.25 -6.41 7.30
CA HIS A 74 5.98 -7.04 6.95
C HIS A 74 5.40 -7.84 8.13
N ALA A 75 5.43 -7.23 9.32
CA ALA A 75 5.02 -7.84 10.58
C ALA A 75 4.01 -6.96 11.30
N ALA A 76 3.07 -7.59 11.99
CA ALA A 76 2.12 -6.90 12.87
C ALA A 76 2.05 -7.60 14.22
N ARG A 77 1.90 -6.82 15.29
CA ARG A 77 1.73 -7.33 16.67
C ARG A 77 0.65 -6.55 17.39
N LEU A 78 -0.05 -7.23 18.28
CA LEU A 78 -1.04 -6.67 19.18
C LEU A 78 -0.60 -6.95 20.63
N GLY A 79 -0.11 -5.92 21.31
CA GLY A 79 0.63 -6.08 22.57
C GLY A 79 1.89 -6.92 22.32
N ASP A 80 2.05 -7.99 23.10
CA ASP A 80 3.17 -8.92 22.99
C ASP A 80 2.91 -10.06 21.98
N ARG A 81 1.72 -10.12 21.38
CA ARG A 81 1.33 -11.20 20.46
C ARG A 81 1.58 -10.80 19.01
N THR A 82 2.43 -11.55 18.32
CA THR A 82 2.57 -11.46 16.85
C THR A 82 1.29 -11.93 16.16
N LEU A 83 0.84 -11.18 15.16
CA LEU A 83 -0.29 -11.54 14.31
C LEU A 83 0.21 -12.32 13.09
N GLU A 84 -0.18 -13.59 12.98
CA GLU A 84 0.11 -14.39 11.79
C GLU A 84 -0.83 -14.00 10.64
N LEU A 85 -0.43 -13.02 9.84
CA LEU A 85 -1.22 -12.49 8.72
C LEU A 85 -0.73 -13.04 7.39
N THR A 86 -1.65 -13.36 6.49
CA THR A 86 -1.33 -13.49 5.06
C THR A 86 -0.99 -12.11 4.50
N THR A 87 -0.30 -12.06 3.34
CA THR A 87 0.01 -10.79 2.65
C THR A 87 -1.23 -9.91 2.45
N ALA A 88 -2.36 -10.49 2.07
CA ALA A 88 -3.60 -9.74 1.84
C ALA A 88 -4.19 -9.17 3.14
N GLU A 89 -4.14 -9.91 4.24
CA GLU A 89 -4.61 -9.43 5.55
C GLU A 89 -3.67 -8.35 6.12
N PHE A 90 -2.36 -8.50 5.92
CA PHE A 90 -1.37 -7.51 6.34
C PHE A 90 -1.57 -6.18 5.60
N GLU A 91 -1.68 -6.21 4.27
CA GLU A 91 -1.88 -4.97 3.50
C GLU A 91 -3.23 -4.32 3.81
N LEU A 92 -4.30 -5.12 4.01
CA LEU A 92 -5.56 -4.59 4.48
C LEU A 92 -5.38 -3.88 5.84
N LEU A 93 -4.71 -4.52 6.80
CA LEU A 93 -4.46 -3.94 8.11
C LEU A 93 -3.61 -2.67 8.02
N ALA A 94 -2.52 -2.69 7.25
CA ALA A 94 -1.64 -1.55 7.05
C ALA A 94 -2.38 -0.38 6.39
N PHE A 95 -3.18 -0.65 5.35
CA PHE A 95 -3.96 0.37 4.68
C PHE A 95 -5.01 1.00 5.62
N LEU A 96 -5.73 0.17 6.39
CA LEU A 96 -6.71 0.63 7.37
C LEU A 96 -6.06 1.44 8.51
N ALA A 97 -4.97 0.94 9.09
CA ALA A 97 -4.28 1.55 10.22
C ALA A 97 -3.65 2.90 9.88
N ARG A 98 -3.29 3.14 8.62
CA ARG A 98 -2.83 4.44 8.12
C ARG A 98 -3.93 5.48 7.98
N HIS A 99 -5.20 5.06 8.04
CA HIS A 99 -6.37 5.92 7.89
C HIS A 99 -7.29 5.80 9.12
N PRO A 100 -6.79 6.03 10.35
CA PRO A 100 -7.59 5.87 11.56
C PRO A 100 -8.78 6.85 11.55
N GLY A 101 -9.93 6.38 12.02
CA GLY A 101 -11.19 7.11 12.10
C GLY A 101 -11.88 7.37 10.76
N ARG A 102 -11.19 7.23 9.62
CA ARG A 102 -11.78 7.45 8.29
C ARG A 102 -12.68 6.29 7.89
N VAL A 103 -13.76 6.61 7.20
CA VAL A 103 -14.61 5.61 6.55
C VAL A 103 -14.08 5.38 5.14
N LEU A 104 -13.72 4.14 4.83
CA LEU A 104 -13.17 3.73 3.55
C LEU A 104 -14.17 2.82 2.85
N SER A 105 -14.50 3.14 1.60
CA SER A 105 -15.35 2.30 0.77
C SER A 105 -14.62 1.02 0.36
N ARG A 106 -15.36 -0.03 0.01
CA ARG A 106 -14.79 -1.29 -0.48
C ARG A 106 -13.91 -1.08 -1.71
N GLY A 107 -14.36 -0.26 -2.66
CA GLY A 107 -13.58 0.12 -3.84
C GLY A 107 -12.27 0.82 -3.46
N ARG A 108 -12.32 1.76 -2.50
CA ARG A 108 -11.11 2.45 -2.03
C ARG A 108 -10.14 1.52 -1.29
N ILE A 109 -10.67 0.55 -0.54
CA ILE A 109 -9.84 -0.47 0.11
C ILE A 109 -9.17 -1.34 -0.94
N MET A 110 -9.89 -1.79 -1.97
CA MET A 110 -9.31 -2.53 -3.10
C MET A 110 -8.24 -1.71 -3.83
N GLU A 111 -8.54 -0.45 -4.15
CA GLU A 111 -7.60 0.48 -4.78
C GLU A 111 -6.32 0.69 -3.97
N GLY A 112 -6.47 0.93 -2.67
CA GLY A 112 -5.35 1.14 -1.76
C GLY A 112 -4.50 -0.11 -1.51
N THR A 113 -4.98 -1.28 -1.92
CA THR A 113 -4.32 -2.59 -1.76
C THR A 113 -4.04 -3.26 -3.11
N HIS A 114 -4.19 -2.53 -4.24
CA HIS A 114 -4.09 -3.06 -5.62
C HIS A 114 -2.69 -3.52 -6.05
N GLY A 115 -1.66 -3.37 -5.22
CA GLY A 115 -0.34 -4.01 -5.47
C GLY A 115 -0.35 -5.53 -5.32
N ILE A 116 -1.47 -6.10 -4.87
CA ILE A 116 -1.68 -7.53 -4.65
C ILE A 116 -2.50 -8.07 -5.81
N ASP A 117 -2.10 -9.22 -6.35
CA ASP A 117 -2.88 -9.90 -7.37
C ASP A 117 -4.17 -10.46 -6.76
N TRP A 118 -5.26 -9.67 -6.85
CA TRP A 118 -6.60 -10.00 -6.36
C TRP A 118 -7.29 -11.08 -7.20
N GLN A 119 -6.65 -11.58 -8.28
CA GLN A 119 -7.27 -12.46 -9.27
C GLN A 119 -7.37 -13.93 -8.83
N ALA A 120 -6.71 -14.34 -7.74
CA ALA A 120 -6.73 -15.72 -7.27
C ALA A 120 -7.68 -15.93 -6.08
N TYR A 121 -8.91 -16.38 -6.40
CA TYR A 121 -9.97 -16.89 -5.52
C TYR A 121 -10.64 -15.89 -4.57
N ASP A 122 -11.89 -15.50 -4.87
CA ASP A 122 -12.92 -14.93 -3.97
C ASP A 122 -12.43 -14.19 -2.69
N ARG A 123 -11.51 -13.24 -2.86
CA ARG A 123 -11.00 -12.37 -1.81
C ARG A 123 -11.81 -11.08 -1.78
N SER A 124 -13.12 -11.17 -1.54
CA SER A 124 -13.88 -9.95 -1.29
C SER A 124 -13.30 -9.22 -0.05
N VAL A 125 -13.39 -7.89 -0.06
CA VAL A 125 -12.97 -7.06 1.10
C VAL A 125 -13.61 -7.56 2.39
N ASP A 126 -14.87 -7.99 2.32
CA ASP A 126 -15.65 -8.45 3.45
C ASP A 126 -15.12 -9.76 4.05
N VAL A 127 -14.67 -10.70 3.20
CA VAL A 127 -14.02 -11.96 3.64
C VAL A 127 -12.69 -11.66 4.34
N LEU A 128 -11.87 -10.77 3.76
CA LEU A 128 -10.59 -10.40 4.40
C LEU A 128 -10.79 -9.65 5.70
N VAL A 129 -11.76 -8.74 5.78
CA VAL A 129 -12.11 -8.08 7.04
C VAL A 129 -12.56 -9.10 8.07
N SER A 130 -13.36 -10.10 7.68
CA SER A 130 -13.81 -11.16 8.60
C SER A 130 -12.62 -11.94 9.19
N ARG A 131 -11.68 -12.39 8.34
CA ARG A 131 -10.47 -13.10 8.79
C ARG A 131 -9.55 -12.22 9.63
N LEU A 132 -9.35 -10.97 9.22
CA LEU A 132 -8.53 -10.01 9.96
C LEU A 132 -9.11 -9.75 11.36
N ARG A 133 -10.44 -9.61 11.48
CA ARG A 133 -11.11 -9.48 12.77
C ARG A 133 -10.84 -10.67 13.70
N GLN A 134 -10.91 -11.90 13.19
CA GLN A 134 -10.60 -13.09 13.99
C GLN A 134 -9.18 -13.04 14.55
N LYS A 135 -8.20 -12.63 13.74
CA LYS A 135 -6.79 -12.53 14.16
C LYS A 135 -6.54 -11.38 15.14
N LEU A 136 -7.28 -10.29 15.01
CA LEU A 136 -7.28 -9.17 15.95
C LEU A 136 -8.05 -9.47 17.25
N GLY A 137 -8.86 -10.52 17.29
CA GLY A 137 -9.80 -10.75 18.41
C GLY A 137 -10.95 -9.73 18.44
N ASP A 138 -11.31 -9.17 17.29
CA ASP A 138 -12.30 -8.10 17.15
C ASP A 138 -13.71 -8.68 16.90
N ASP A 139 -14.66 -8.42 17.81
CA ASP A 139 -16.06 -8.85 17.65
C ASP A 139 -16.80 -7.88 16.69
N PRO A 140 -17.35 -8.36 15.55
CA PRO A 140 -18.11 -7.49 14.65
C PRO A 140 -19.36 -6.87 15.27
N LYS A 141 -19.94 -7.45 16.35
CA LYS A 141 -21.07 -6.88 17.09
C LYS A 141 -20.65 -5.79 18.06
N ARG A 142 -19.40 -5.84 18.55
CA ARG A 142 -18.80 -4.89 19.48
C ARG A 142 -17.38 -4.55 19.02
N PRO A 143 -17.23 -3.85 17.89
CA PRO A 143 -15.93 -3.66 17.28
C PRO A 143 -15.06 -2.74 18.13
N ALA A 144 -13.86 -3.20 18.46
CA ALA A 144 -12.79 -2.41 19.04
C ALA A 144 -11.84 -1.86 17.96
N TRP A 145 -11.61 -2.61 16.89
CA TRP A 145 -10.63 -2.29 15.86
C TRP A 145 -11.24 -1.87 14.52
N ILE A 146 -12.15 -2.67 13.99
CA ILE A 146 -12.71 -2.45 12.66
C ILE A 146 -14.22 -2.28 12.79
N ARG A 147 -14.72 -1.06 12.58
CA ARG A 147 -16.14 -0.75 12.56
C ARG A 147 -16.71 -0.90 11.15
N THR A 148 -17.82 -1.64 11.04
CA THR A 148 -18.59 -1.69 9.79
C THR A 148 -19.47 -0.46 9.68
N VAL A 149 -19.37 0.28 8.57
CA VAL A 149 -20.29 1.35 8.20
C VAL A 149 -21.21 0.81 7.12
N ARG A 150 -22.46 0.49 7.50
CA ARG A 150 -23.43 -0.17 6.62
C ARG A 150 -23.57 0.58 5.30
N SER A 151 -23.59 -0.18 4.20
CA SER A 151 -23.68 0.32 2.81
C SER A 151 -22.53 1.22 2.33
N VAL A 152 -21.55 1.54 3.18
CA VAL A 152 -20.41 2.39 2.81
C VAL A 152 -19.11 1.57 2.77
N GLY A 153 -18.77 0.89 3.87
CA GLY A 153 -17.52 0.15 3.98
C GLY A 153 -17.05 -0.03 5.42
N TYR A 154 -15.77 0.26 5.67
CA TYR A 154 -15.11 -0.02 6.94
C TYR A 154 -14.36 1.19 7.47
N SER A 155 -14.26 1.28 8.79
CA SER A 155 -13.49 2.32 9.48
C SER A 155 -12.62 1.68 10.54
N PHE A 156 -11.33 2.03 10.53
CA PHE A 156 -10.41 1.59 11.56
C PHE A 156 -10.51 2.52 12.76
N ILE A 157 -10.98 2.02 13.89
CA ILE A 157 -11.30 2.82 15.08
C ILE A 157 -10.25 2.68 16.20
N GLY A 158 -9.20 1.87 15.98
CA GLY A 158 -7.97 1.95 16.76
C GLY A 158 -7.94 1.25 18.11
N GLY A 159 -8.75 0.21 18.30
CA GLY A 159 -8.62 -0.69 19.44
C GLY A 159 -9.16 -0.14 20.75
N GLY A 160 -10.33 0.52 20.72
CA GLY A 160 -11.03 1.01 21.92
C GLY A 160 -10.27 2.07 22.71
N HIS A 161 -10.81 3.29 22.75
CA HIS A 161 -10.59 4.18 23.90
C HIS A 161 -11.15 3.50 25.16
N ASP A 162 -10.58 3.84 26.31
CA ASP A 162 -11.20 3.64 27.63
C ASP A 162 -12.72 3.86 27.62
#